data_AF-A0A538IQ10-F1
#
_entry.id   AF-A0A538IQ10-F1
#
_cell.length_a   1.000
_cell.length_b   1.000
_cell.length_c   1.000
_cell.angle_alpha   90.00
_cell.angle_beta   90.00
_cell.angle_gamma   90.00
#
_symmetry.space_group_name_H-M   'P 1'
#
loop_
_entity.id
_entity.type
_entity.pdbx_description
1 polymer ?
#
loop_
_entity_poly.entity_id
_entity_poly.type
_entity_poly.pdbx_seq_one_letter_code
_entity_poly.pdbx_strand_id
1 'polypeptide(L)'
;MNSELRGWIDRHFTVPRGGRSKVMALADAVADNVRPGDAVHLGVTHSRGSAAFWELIRRFRGTDPRLTLLAVQMTSPEAPLVHAGLASKIVTSWSGDSYMSPGPNGVYQRAWMSGGIEFEHWSILTFVQRLAAGARGHPWALTSSIAGSSMEKDNDVQVMEDGTVMIPALVPDVSIFHAPAADEQGNVLFSPPLMENVWGALAARRGCIVTVDKIVDQSYVRAHAHMTRIPASAVRAVVEAPFGAHPGGLLPTGLEGITAYGEDYEFWADIKKASRDPSAMDTWIRKWVLEPGTHEAYVKKLGHERFTRLRRRAD
;
A
#
# COMPACT_ATOMS: atom_id res chain seq x y z
N MET A 1 -44.14 -23.75 3.51
CA MET A 1 -43.89 -22.35 3.10
C MET A 1 -44.64 -22.10 1.80
N ASN A 2 -45.59 -21.13 1.78
CA ASN A 2 -46.38 -20.78 0.58
C ASN A 2 -45.43 -20.38 -0.58
N SER A 3 -45.73 -20.83 -1.80
CA SER A 3 -44.95 -20.53 -3.02
C SER A 3 -44.80 -19.03 -3.27
N GLU A 4 -45.79 -18.22 -2.89
CA GLU A 4 -45.70 -16.75 -2.98
C GLU A 4 -44.62 -16.16 -2.06
N LEU A 5 -44.54 -16.64 -0.81
CA LEU A 5 -43.52 -16.19 0.14
C LEU A 5 -42.12 -16.61 -0.33
N ARG A 6 -42.00 -17.84 -0.86
CA ARG A 6 -40.73 -18.33 -1.42
C ARG A 6 -40.30 -17.50 -2.63
N GLY A 7 -41.23 -17.18 -3.55
CA GLY A 7 -40.96 -16.32 -4.69
C GLY A 7 -40.65 -14.87 -4.31
N TRP A 8 -41.24 -14.34 -3.24
CA TRP A 8 -40.91 -13.02 -2.68
C TRP A 8 -39.51 -13.01 -2.05
N ILE A 9 -39.18 -14.05 -1.26
CA ILE A 9 -37.85 -14.23 -0.68
C ILE A 9 -36.80 -14.34 -1.80
N ASP A 10 -37.02 -15.19 -2.79
CA ASP A 10 -36.07 -15.34 -3.89
C ASP A 10 -35.92 -14.00 -4.64
N ARG A 11 -37.00 -13.28 -4.99
CA ARG A 11 -36.85 -12.01 -5.71
C ARG A 11 -36.12 -10.90 -4.93
N HIS A 12 -36.15 -10.91 -3.61
CA HIS A 12 -35.60 -9.81 -2.80
C HIS A 12 -34.35 -10.18 -2.00
N PHE A 13 -34.11 -11.48 -1.82
CA PHE A 13 -32.99 -12.03 -1.06
C PHE A 13 -32.16 -13.02 -1.89
N THR A 14 -32.45 -13.22 -3.18
CA THR A 14 -31.47 -13.84 -4.08
C THR A 14 -30.25 -12.94 -4.11
N VAL A 15 -29.16 -13.45 -3.55
CA VAL A 15 -27.86 -12.79 -3.59
C VAL A 15 -27.51 -12.59 -5.07
N PRO A 16 -27.32 -11.34 -5.53
CA PRO A 16 -26.93 -11.10 -6.91
C PRO A 16 -25.70 -11.92 -7.26
N ARG A 17 -25.73 -12.61 -8.41
CA ARG A 17 -24.48 -13.17 -8.97
C ARG A 17 -23.55 -11.99 -9.22
N GLY A 18 -22.33 -12.11 -8.73
CA GLY A 18 -21.48 -10.96 -8.60
C GLY A 18 -20.95 -10.42 -9.93
N GLY A 19 -20.33 -9.24 -9.85
CA GLY A 19 -19.87 -8.47 -11.02
C GLY A 19 -18.73 -9.15 -11.79
N ARG A 20 -18.28 -8.49 -12.87
CA ARG A 20 -17.12 -8.94 -13.66
C ARG A 20 -15.88 -9.11 -12.78
N SER A 21 -15.14 -10.18 -13.00
CA SER A 21 -13.84 -10.42 -12.38
C SER A 21 -12.86 -9.28 -12.67
N LYS A 22 -12.11 -8.90 -11.64
CA LYS A 22 -11.04 -7.88 -11.66
C LYS A 22 -9.67 -8.50 -11.47
N VAL A 23 -9.60 -9.83 -11.54
CA VAL A 23 -8.35 -10.57 -11.44
C VAL A 23 -7.53 -10.34 -12.70
N MET A 24 -6.28 -9.93 -12.53
CA MET A 24 -5.36 -9.70 -13.64
C MET A 24 -3.91 -9.89 -13.20
N ALA A 25 -2.99 -9.95 -14.17
CA ALA A 25 -1.56 -10.03 -13.87
C ALA A 25 -1.06 -8.73 -13.23
N LEU A 26 0.00 -8.83 -12.41
CA LEU A 26 0.57 -7.69 -11.70
C LEU A 26 1.02 -6.57 -12.64
N ALA A 27 1.66 -6.94 -13.76
CA ALA A 27 2.12 -5.99 -14.77
C ALA A 27 0.96 -5.20 -15.39
N ASP A 28 -0.15 -5.89 -15.72
CA ASP A 28 -1.35 -5.27 -16.29
C ASP A 28 -2.03 -4.36 -15.25
N ALA A 29 -2.12 -4.81 -14.00
CA ALA A 29 -2.70 -4.01 -12.91
C ALA A 29 -1.98 -2.66 -12.75
N VAL A 30 -0.65 -2.66 -12.78
CA VAL A 30 0.13 -1.41 -12.71
C VAL A 30 0.00 -0.60 -13.99
N ALA A 31 0.12 -1.24 -15.16
CA ALA A 31 0.06 -0.56 -16.46
C ALA A 31 -1.29 0.14 -16.72
N ASP A 32 -2.39 -0.47 -16.32
CA ASP A 32 -3.74 0.04 -16.58
C ASP A 32 -4.18 1.13 -15.60
N ASN A 33 -3.61 1.14 -14.38
CA ASN A 33 -4.12 1.96 -13.27
C ASN A 33 -3.16 3.05 -12.78
N VAL A 34 -1.85 2.93 -13.07
CA VAL A 34 -0.83 3.92 -12.69
C VAL A 34 -0.30 4.64 -13.94
N ARG A 35 -0.36 5.97 -13.91
CA ARG A 35 -0.02 6.86 -15.02
C ARG A 35 1.08 7.84 -14.58
N PRO A 36 1.94 8.30 -15.51
CA PRO A 36 2.82 9.42 -15.23
C PRO A 36 2.05 10.63 -14.66
N GLY A 37 2.60 11.26 -13.63
CA GLY A 37 2.02 12.39 -12.91
C GLY A 37 1.00 12.02 -11.82
N ASP A 38 0.66 10.75 -11.65
CA ASP A 38 -0.29 10.33 -10.60
C ASP A 38 0.24 10.59 -9.19
N ALA A 39 -0.68 10.96 -8.30
CA ALA A 39 -0.51 10.76 -6.86
C ALA A 39 -0.81 9.30 -6.49
N VAL A 40 0.24 8.52 -6.22
CA VAL A 40 0.17 7.10 -5.90
C VAL A 40 0.30 6.91 -4.39
N HIS A 41 -0.76 6.41 -3.77
CA HIS A 41 -0.76 6.08 -2.36
C HIS A 41 -0.26 4.66 -2.11
N LEU A 42 0.81 4.54 -1.34
CA LEU A 42 1.46 3.30 -0.95
C LEU A 42 0.89 2.87 0.40
N GLY A 43 -0.26 2.18 0.35
CA GLY A 43 -1.02 1.82 1.54
C GLY A 43 -0.29 0.86 2.47
N VAL A 44 -0.33 1.17 3.76
CA VAL A 44 0.32 0.43 4.84
C VAL A 44 -0.72 -0.03 5.85
N THR A 45 -0.81 -1.35 6.02
CA THR A 45 -1.53 -1.96 7.15
C THR A 45 -0.50 -2.65 8.05
N HIS A 46 -0.77 -3.84 8.59
CA HIS A 46 0.31 -4.67 9.12
C HIS A 46 1.23 -5.21 8.01
N SER A 47 0.84 -5.08 6.73
CA SER A 47 1.61 -5.46 5.54
C SER A 47 1.78 -4.28 4.57
N ARG A 48 2.74 -4.43 3.64
CA ARG A 48 3.04 -3.46 2.58
C ARG A 48 2.85 -4.08 1.19
N GLY A 49 2.56 -3.24 0.20
CA GLY A 49 2.39 -3.60 -1.22
C GLY A 49 3.67 -3.97 -1.99
N SER A 50 4.68 -4.60 -1.38
CA SER A 50 6.03 -4.69 -1.95
C SER A 50 6.10 -5.34 -3.34
N ALA A 51 5.29 -6.36 -3.63
CA ALA A 51 5.17 -6.92 -4.99
C ALA A 51 4.84 -5.83 -6.03
N ALA A 52 3.85 -4.98 -5.74
CA ALA A 52 3.48 -3.87 -6.61
C ALA A 52 4.54 -2.76 -6.63
N PHE A 53 5.30 -2.54 -5.54
CA PHE A 53 6.41 -1.60 -5.55
C PHE A 53 7.52 -2.05 -6.50
N TRP A 54 7.86 -3.34 -6.51
CA TRP A 54 8.80 -3.92 -7.47
C TRP A 54 8.30 -3.75 -8.90
N GLU A 55 7.01 -3.93 -9.13
CA GLU A 55 6.42 -3.75 -10.45
C GLU A 55 6.44 -2.28 -10.92
N LEU A 56 6.20 -1.32 -10.02
CA LEU A 56 6.36 0.12 -10.34
C LEU A 56 7.79 0.41 -10.86
N ILE A 57 8.82 -0.17 -10.22
CA ILE A 57 10.20 -0.02 -10.67
C ILE A 57 10.41 -0.67 -12.03
N ARG A 58 9.94 -1.90 -12.24
CA ARG A 58 10.06 -2.58 -13.54
C ARG A 58 9.40 -1.78 -14.66
N ARG A 59 8.23 -1.20 -14.38
CA ARG A 59 7.44 -0.44 -15.36
C ARG A 59 8.06 0.90 -15.71
N PHE A 60 8.54 1.64 -14.72
CA PHE A 60 8.88 3.06 -14.90
C PHE A 60 10.37 3.38 -14.80
N ARG A 61 11.25 2.44 -14.43
CA ARG A 61 12.69 2.71 -14.37
C ARG A 61 13.21 3.18 -15.73
N GLY A 62 14.02 4.24 -15.73
CA GLY A 62 14.58 4.83 -16.95
C GLY A 62 13.58 5.69 -17.73
N THR A 63 12.37 5.87 -17.20
CA THR A 63 11.43 6.90 -17.62
C THR A 63 11.40 8.03 -16.59
N ASP A 64 10.72 9.13 -16.89
CA ASP A 64 10.46 10.20 -15.94
C ASP A 64 8.95 10.28 -15.65
N PRO A 65 8.40 9.36 -14.82
CA PRO A 65 6.96 9.31 -14.60
C PRO A 65 6.48 10.42 -13.68
N ARG A 66 7.39 11.13 -12.99
CA ARG A 66 7.08 12.26 -12.08
C ARG A 66 5.94 11.98 -11.10
N LEU A 67 5.90 10.78 -10.50
CA LEU A 67 4.85 10.41 -9.56
C LEU A 67 4.92 11.28 -8.29
N THR A 68 3.77 11.46 -7.64
CA THR A 68 3.72 11.91 -6.25
C THR A 68 3.49 10.68 -5.36
N LEU A 69 4.49 10.30 -4.55
CA LEU A 69 4.35 9.15 -3.64
C LEU A 69 3.73 9.62 -2.33
N LEU A 70 2.61 9.01 -1.95
CA LEU A 70 1.92 9.26 -0.68
C LEU A 70 2.08 8.04 0.20
N ALA A 71 2.74 8.16 1.34
CA ALA A 71 2.85 7.06 2.30
C ALA A 71 2.96 7.63 3.70
N VAL A 72 2.26 7.04 4.68
CA VAL A 72 2.44 7.45 6.09
C VAL A 72 3.90 7.31 6.54
N GLN A 73 4.63 6.33 5.98
CA GLN A 73 6.04 6.11 6.26
C GLN A 73 6.78 5.68 4.99
N MET A 74 7.89 6.35 4.71
CA MET A 74 8.84 6.02 3.66
C MET A 74 10.03 5.31 4.33
N THR A 75 10.01 3.98 4.33
CA THR A 75 11.01 3.13 5.00
C THR A 75 11.95 2.46 3.99
N SER A 76 12.80 1.53 4.44
CA SER A 76 13.73 0.84 3.55
C SER A 76 13.02 0.20 2.33
N PRO A 77 11.86 -0.48 2.45
CA PRO A 77 11.14 -1.06 1.31
C PRO A 77 10.71 -0.05 0.22
N GLU A 78 10.45 1.21 0.58
CA GLU A 78 10.07 2.26 -0.37
C GLU A 78 11.28 2.97 -1.00
N ALA A 79 12.47 2.88 -0.38
CA ALA A 79 13.66 3.59 -0.83
C ALA A 79 14.07 3.26 -2.29
N PRO A 80 13.96 2.01 -2.77
CA PRO A 80 14.23 1.69 -4.17
C PRO A 80 13.36 2.46 -5.17
N LEU A 81 12.11 2.82 -4.83
CA LEU A 81 11.24 3.62 -5.71
C LEU A 81 11.82 5.03 -5.92
N VAL A 82 12.29 5.64 -4.83
CA VAL A 82 12.89 6.97 -4.85
C VAL A 82 14.25 6.95 -5.56
N HIS A 83 15.09 5.95 -5.26
CA HIS A 83 16.39 5.79 -5.92
C HIS A 83 16.25 5.58 -7.43
N ALA A 84 15.23 4.82 -7.87
CA ALA A 84 14.98 4.57 -9.28
C ALA A 84 14.41 5.79 -10.05
N GLY A 85 14.20 6.94 -9.39
CA GLY A 85 13.81 8.19 -10.03
C GLY A 85 12.32 8.31 -10.35
N LEU A 86 11.45 7.56 -9.65
CA LEU A 86 10.02 7.52 -9.98
C LEU A 86 9.25 8.74 -9.44
N ALA A 87 9.76 9.39 -8.39
CA ALA A 87 9.04 10.42 -7.65
C ALA A 87 9.54 11.83 -7.97
N SER A 88 8.61 12.76 -8.18
CA SER A 88 8.89 14.20 -8.18
C SER A 88 8.47 14.87 -6.86
N LYS A 89 7.56 14.25 -6.12
CA LYS A 89 7.10 14.69 -4.79
C LYS A 89 6.85 13.49 -3.87
N ILE A 90 7.12 13.66 -2.58
CA ILE A 90 6.84 12.70 -1.52
C ILE A 90 6.03 13.39 -0.42
N VAL A 91 4.82 12.89 -0.15
CA VAL A 91 4.00 13.33 0.98
C VAL A 91 4.05 12.24 2.05
N THR A 92 4.60 12.55 3.22
CA THR A 92 4.88 11.53 4.25
C THR A 92 4.95 12.10 5.66
N SER A 93 4.83 11.22 6.66
CA SER A 93 5.11 11.57 8.06
C SER A 93 6.51 11.22 8.53
N TRP A 94 7.21 10.35 7.81
CA TRP A 94 8.57 9.96 8.16
C TRP A 94 9.29 9.35 6.95
N SER A 95 10.57 9.69 6.78
CA SER A 95 11.48 9.06 5.81
C SER A 95 12.75 8.56 6.51
N GLY A 96 12.95 7.25 6.61
CA GLY A 96 14.12 6.69 7.29
C GLY A 96 14.05 5.18 7.50
N ASP A 97 15.06 4.62 8.13
CA ASP A 97 15.07 3.20 8.49
C ASP A 97 14.50 3.01 9.90
N SER A 98 13.52 2.13 10.06
CA SER A 98 12.95 1.78 11.36
C SER A 98 13.70 0.62 12.04
N TYR A 99 14.30 -0.27 11.25
CA TYR A 99 14.84 -1.53 11.73
C TYR A 99 16.37 -1.57 11.90
N MET A 100 16.78 -2.42 12.85
CA MET A 100 18.05 -2.58 13.58
C MET A 100 18.47 -1.37 14.44
N SER A 101 18.38 -0.15 13.90
CA SER A 101 18.32 1.08 14.69
C SER A 101 17.63 2.17 13.87
N PRO A 102 16.77 3.00 14.48
CA PRO A 102 16.21 4.17 13.82
C PRO A 102 17.32 5.08 13.30
N GLY A 103 17.17 5.57 12.07
CA GLY A 103 18.14 6.48 11.49
C GLY A 103 17.77 6.95 10.08
N PRO A 104 18.48 7.98 9.57
CA PRO A 104 18.26 8.46 8.21
C PRO A 104 18.67 7.39 7.20
N ASN A 105 17.85 7.19 6.18
CA ASN A 105 18.17 6.32 5.05
C ASN A 105 18.93 7.13 3.99
N GLY A 106 19.99 6.54 3.41
CA GLY A 106 20.88 7.25 2.49
C GLY A 106 20.20 7.73 1.20
N VAL A 107 19.17 7.03 0.73
CA VAL A 107 18.40 7.45 -0.47
C VAL A 107 17.62 8.72 -0.17
N TYR A 108 16.87 8.77 0.92
CA TYR A 108 16.07 9.94 1.27
C TYR A 108 16.94 11.16 1.60
N GLN A 109 18.08 10.95 2.27
CA GLN A 109 19.05 12.02 2.50
C GLN A 109 19.57 12.63 1.20
N ARG A 110 19.97 11.80 0.22
CA ARG A 110 20.42 12.30 -1.08
C ARG A 110 19.30 13.00 -1.85
N ALA A 111 18.08 12.45 -1.82
CA ALA A 111 16.91 13.05 -2.45
C ALA A 111 16.57 14.43 -1.86
N TRP A 112 16.62 14.55 -0.53
CA TRP A 112 16.43 15.82 0.17
C TRP A 112 17.52 16.84 -0.18
N MET A 113 18.79 16.43 -0.10
CA MET A 113 19.94 17.32 -0.32
C MET A 113 20.11 17.77 -1.78
N SER A 114 19.65 16.97 -2.76
CA SER A 114 19.74 17.35 -4.17
C SER A 114 18.70 18.40 -4.56
N GLY A 115 17.61 18.55 -3.79
CA GLY A 115 16.49 19.42 -4.12
C GLY A 115 15.66 18.97 -5.34
N GLY A 116 15.93 17.78 -5.88
CA GLY A 116 15.25 17.27 -7.08
C GLY A 116 13.88 16.65 -6.81
N ILE A 117 13.51 16.47 -5.54
CA ILE A 117 12.22 15.90 -5.11
C ILE A 117 11.65 16.82 -4.02
N GLU A 118 10.39 17.21 -4.19
CA GLU A 118 9.66 17.96 -3.16
C GLU A 118 9.24 17.02 -2.01
N PHE A 119 9.42 17.46 -0.77
CA PHE A 119 8.96 16.73 0.41
C PHE A 119 7.90 17.55 1.14
N GLU A 120 6.72 16.97 1.33
CA GLU A 120 5.61 17.54 2.10
C GLU A 120 5.41 16.70 3.37
N HIS A 121 5.60 17.32 4.54
CA HIS A 121 5.60 16.61 5.82
C HIS A 121 4.34 16.86 6.63
N TRP A 122 3.79 15.79 7.20
CA TRP A 122 2.61 15.82 8.06
C TRP A 122 2.81 14.93 9.29
N SER A 123 2.13 15.21 10.40
CA SER A 123 2.10 14.22 11.49
C SER A 123 1.36 12.96 11.02
N ILE A 124 1.66 11.79 11.61
CA ILE A 124 0.96 10.53 11.30
C ILE A 124 -0.55 10.72 11.46
N LEU A 125 -0.97 11.42 12.52
CA LEU A 125 -2.39 11.71 12.77
C LEU A 125 -2.99 12.54 11.64
N THR A 126 -2.35 13.64 11.23
CA THR A 126 -2.88 14.50 10.18
C THR A 126 -2.88 13.82 8.82
N PHE A 127 -1.87 13.02 8.49
CA PHE A 127 -1.85 12.26 7.23
C PHE A 127 -3.09 11.36 7.11
N VAL A 128 -3.38 10.60 8.17
CA VAL A 128 -4.56 9.70 8.21
C VAL A 128 -5.87 10.50 8.19
N GLN A 129 -5.96 11.59 8.94
CA GLN A 129 -7.15 12.47 8.95
C GLN A 129 -7.44 13.06 7.57
N ARG A 130 -6.40 13.49 6.84
CA ARG A 130 -6.53 14.00 5.47
C ARG A 130 -7.06 12.93 4.50
N LEU A 131 -6.54 11.71 4.56
CA LEU A 131 -7.07 10.58 3.76
C LEU A 131 -8.52 10.28 4.13
N ALA A 132 -8.84 10.30 5.43
CA ALA A 132 -10.19 10.01 5.92
C ALA A 132 -11.20 11.11 5.52
N ALA A 133 -10.78 12.37 5.38
CA ALA A 133 -11.61 13.44 4.79
C ALA A 133 -11.85 13.17 3.30
N GLY A 134 -10.79 12.81 2.56
CA GLY A 134 -10.90 12.45 1.15
C GLY A 134 -11.86 11.29 0.90
N ALA A 135 -11.78 10.25 1.73
CA ALA A 135 -12.68 9.08 1.68
C ALA A 135 -14.16 9.43 1.94
N ARG A 136 -14.44 10.52 2.67
CA ARG A 136 -15.79 11.01 2.92
C ARG A 136 -16.27 12.03 1.88
N GLY A 137 -15.42 12.42 0.94
CA GLY A 137 -15.69 13.51 0.01
C GLY A 137 -15.69 14.88 0.68
N HIS A 138 -15.07 15.02 1.86
CA HIS A 138 -14.89 16.31 2.50
C HIS A 138 -13.63 16.98 1.98
N PRO A 139 -13.66 18.28 1.68
CA PRO A 139 -12.47 19.01 1.22
C PRO A 139 -11.43 19.21 2.34
N TRP A 140 -11.84 19.13 3.61
CA TRP A 140 -10.98 19.40 4.78
C TRP A 140 -11.27 18.45 5.94
N ALA A 141 -10.32 18.35 6.88
CA ALA A 141 -10.50 17.82 8.23
C ALA A 141 -10.15 18.89 9.28
N LEU A 142 -10.68 18.73 10.50
CA LEU A 142 -10.28 19.53 11.66
C LEU A 142 -9.43 18.69 12.60
N THR A 143 -8.42 19.32 13.22
CA THR A 143 -7.49 18.66 14.15
C THR A 143 -6.91 19.69 15.12
N SER A 144 -6.40 19.25 16.26
CA SER A 144 -5.53 20.09 17.12
C SER A 144 -4.04 19.76 16.93
N SER A 145 -3.72 18.76 16.10
CA SER A 145 -2.34 18.41 15.76
C SER A 145 -1.69 19.51 14.92
N ILE A 146 -0.36 19.51 14.90
CA ILE A 146 0.53 20.41 14.13
C ILE A 146 0.48 21.90 14.49
N ALA A 147 -0.53 22.37 15.24
CA ALA A 147 -0.58 23.74 15.75
C ALA A 147 0.74 24.13 16.48
N GLY A 148 1.32 25.28 16.13
CA GLY A 148 2.59 25.80 16.63
C GLY A 148 3.86 25.10 16.12
N SER A 149 3.75 24.04 15.31
CA SER A 149 4.90 23.26 14.83
C SER A 149 5.49 23.81 13.53
N SER A 150 6.64 23.31 13.09
CA SER A 150 7.14 23.62 11.74
C SER A 150 6.19 23.10 10.65
N MET A 151 5.52 21.96 10.87
CA MET A 151 4.56 21.41 9.91
C MET A 151 3.34 22.33 9.69
N GLU A 152 2.98 23.17 10.66
CA GLU A 152 1.98 24.21 10.41
C GLU A 152 2.51 25.25 9.42
N LYS A 153 3.75 25.69 9.59
CA LYS A 153 4.37 26.73 8.76
C LYS A 153 4.72 26.24 7.36
N ASP A 154 5.05 24.95 7.24
CA ASP A 154 5.49 24.32 6.00
C ASP A 154 4.31 23.95 5.09
N ASN A 155 3.07 23.95 5.60
CA ASN A 155 1.87 23.54 4.86
C ASN A 155 0.83 24.67 4.79
N ASP A 156 0.02 24.66 3.73
CA ASP A 156 -1.13 25.57 3.60
C ASP A 156 -2.31 25.08 4.46
N VAL A 157 -2.36 25.55 5.70
CA VAL A 157 -3.38 25.21 6.69
C VAL A 157 -3.95 26.48 7.34
N GLN A 158 -5.20 26.40 7.81
CA GLN A 158 -5.82 27.50 8.56
C GLN A 158 -5.89 27.15 10.04
N VAL A 159 -5.41 28.04 10.90
CA VAL A 159 -5.47 27.90 12.36
C VAL A 159 -6.50 28.86 12.92
N MET A 160 -7.44 28.32 13.70
CA MET A 160 -8.49 29.06 14.39
C MET A 160 -7.98 29.58 15.74
N GLU A 161 -8.70 30.54 16.34
CA GLU A 161 -8.30 31.18 17.61
C GLU A 161 -8.14 30.18 18.78
N ASP A 162 -8.90 29.09 18.78
CA ASP A 162 -8.85 28.04 19.81
C ASP A 162 -7.73 27.00 19.60
N GLY A 163 -6.91 27.18 18.56
CA GLY A 163 -5.84 26.24 18.19
C GLY A 163 -6.29 25.09 17.29
N THR A 164 -7.56 25.05 16.87
CA THR A 164 -8.02 24.10 15.85
C THR A 164 -7.41 24.42 14.49
N VAL A 165 -6.85 23.40 13.83
CA VAL A 165 -6.27 23.47 12.50
C VAL A 165 -7.19 22.81 11.49
N MET A 166 -7.53 23.53 10.42
CA MET A 166 -8.19 23.00 9.23
C MET A 166 -7.14 22.56 8.22
N ILE A 167 -7.13 21.26 7.90
CA ILE A 167 -6.16 20.63 7.01
C ILE A 167 -6.85 20.12 5.72
N PRO A 168 -6.24 20.27 4.53
CA PRO A 168 -6.85 19.86 3.28
C PRO A 168 -6.88 18.34 3.13
N ALA A 169 -7.97 17.80 2.58
CA ALA A 169 -8.09 16.38 2.29
C ALA A 169 -6.98 15.87 1.35
N LEU A 170 -6.53 14.64 1.60
CA LEU A 170 -5.57 13.96 0.76
C LEU A 170 -6.31 12.95 -0.11
N VAL A 171 -6.31 13.20 -1.42
CA VAL A 171 -7.07 12.44 -2.42
C VAL A 171 -6.07 11.87 -3.45
N PRO A 172 -5.63 10.61 -3.30
CA PRO A 172 -4.76 9.96 -4.27
C PRO A 172 -5.46 9.80 -5.63
N ASP A 173 -4.69 9.62 -6.69
CA ASP A 173 -5.23 9.19 -7.97
C ASP A 173 -5.52 7.68 -7.98
N VAL A 174 -4.59 6.92 -7.40
CA VAL A 174 -4.67 5.47 -7.21
C VAL A 174 -4.00 5.08 -5.90
N SER A 175 -4.56 4.07 -5.23
CA SER A 175 -3.93 3.45 -4.05
C SER A 175 -3.46 2.04 -4.35
N ILE A 176 -2.42 1.60 -3.65
CA ILE A 176 -1.89 0.24 -3.73
C ILE A 176 -1.91 -0.36 -2.31
N PHE A 177 -2.48 -1.56 -2.17
CA PHE A 177 -2.46 -2.31 -0.92
C PHE A 177 -2.00 -3.75 -1.14
N HIS A 178 -1.53 -4.37 -0.07
CA HIS A 178 -1.43 -5.83 0.03
C HIS A 178 -2.34 -6.33 1.15
N ALA A 179 -3.02 -7.45 0.93
CA ALA A 179 -3.94 -8.04 1.89
C ALA A 179 -3.84 -9.58 1.90
N PRO A 180 -4.29 -10.24 2.98
CA PRO A 180 -4.35 -11.70 3.01
C PRO A 180 -5.14 -12.31 1.86
N ALA A 181 -6.35 -11.79 1.59
CA ALA A 181 -7.25 -12.34 0.61
C ALA A 181 -8.21 -11.33 0.01
N ALA A 182 -8.68 -11.63 -1.20
CA ALA A 182 -9.82 -10.98 -1.83
C ALA A 182 -10.59 -11.99 -2.68
N ASP A 183 -11.87 -11.71 -2.94
CA ASP A 183 -12.55 -12.39 -4.05
C ASP A 183 -12.23 -11.76 -5.40
N GLU A 184 -12.64 -12.44 -6.47
CA GLU A 184 -12.41 -11.99 -7.83
C GLU A 184 -13.09 -10.65 -8.18
N GLN A 185 -14.08 -10.20 -7.39
CA GLN A 185 -14.77 -8.93 -7.61
C GLN A 185 -14.12 -7.76 -6.88
N GLY A 186 -13.17 -8.06 -5.98
CA GLY A 186 -12.42 -7.07 -5.22
C GLY A 186 -13.01 -6.78 -3.84
N ASN A 187 -13.76 -7.69 -3.23
CA ASN A 187 -14.02 -7.59 -1.80
C ASN A 187 -12.77 -8.06 -1.05
N VAL A 188 -12.11 -7.15 -0.34
CA VAL A 188 -10.78 -7.40 0.25
C VAL A 188 -10.87 -7.59 1.75
N LEU A 189 -10.33 -8.71 2.21
CA LEU A 189 -10.27 -9.11 3.61
C LEU A 189 -8.93 -8.69 4.21
N PHE A 190 -8.96 -7.97 5.33
CA PHE A 190 -7.77 -7.61 6.09
C PHE A 190 -7.85 -8.14 7.51
N SER A 191 -6.71 -8.61 8.00
CA SER A 191 -6.49 -8.88 9.42
C SER A 191 -5.95 -7.63 10.12
N PRO A 192 -6.44 -7.29 11.33
CA PRO A 192 -5.86 -6.22 12.14
C PRO A 192 -4.43 -6.61 12.61
N PRO A 193 -3.57 -5.62 12.92
CA PRO A 193 -3.84 -4.18 12.91
C PRO A 193 -3.85 -3.57 11.50
N LEU A 194 -4.59 -2.46 11.32
CA LEU A 194 -4.73 -1.79 10.03
C LEU A 194 -3.87 -0.53 9.86
N MET A 195 -3.06 -0.18 10.85
CA MET A 195 -2.20 1.02 10.85
C MET A 195 -2.94 2.29 10.39
N GLU A 196 -2.71 2.77 9.15
CA GLU A 196 -3.35 3.98 8.60
C GLU A 196 -4.80 3.74 8.12
N ASN A 197 -5.31 2.52 8.30
CA ASN A 197 -6.58 2.01 7.81
C ASN A 197 -6.62 1.92 6.28
N VAL A 198 -7.82 1.77 5.71
CA VAL A 198 -8.02 1.64 4.26
C VAL A 198 -8.50 2.94 3.61
N TRP A 199 -8.34 4.08 4.29
CA TRP A 199 -8.87 5.38 3.85
C TRP A 199 -8.35 5.77 2.47
N GLY A 200 -7.07 5.51 2.17
CA GLY A 200 -6.51 5.80 0.85
C GLY A 200 -7.22 5.07 -0.29
N ALA A 201 -7.66 3.82 -0.09
CA ALA A 201 -8.42 3.10 -1.11
C ALA A 201 -9.78 3.73 -1.38
N LEU A 202 -10.45 4.22 -0.33
CA LEU A 202 -11.75 4.88 -0.41
C LEU A 202 -11.65 6.32 -0.92
N ALA A 203 -10.54 7.01 -0.64
CA ALA A 203 -10.27 8.37 -1.08
C ALA A 203 -9.78 8.45 -2.53
N ALA A 204 -9.14 7.40 -3.05
CA ALA A 204 -8.51 7.44 -4.36
C ALA A 204 -9.52 7.71 -5.49
N ARG A 205 -9.24 8.69 -6.36
CA ARG A 205 -10.14 9.10 -7.46
C ARG A 205 -10.57 7.94 -8.34
N ARG A 206 -9.64 7.00 -8.59
CA ARG A 206 -9.91 5.81 -9.41
C ARG A 206 -10.03 4.55 -8.58
N GLY A 207 -9.79 4.57 -7.28
CA GLY A 207 -9.78 3.37 -6.43
C GLY A 207 -8.38 2.76 -6.29
N CYS A 208 -8.31 1.46 -6.00
CA CYS A 208 -7.06 0.79 -5.68
C CYS A 208 -6.74 -0.47 -6.49
N ILE A 209 -5.44 -0.73 -6.58
CA ILE A 209 -4.85 -2.03 -6.93
C ILE A 209 -4.62 -2.78 -5.63
N VAL A 210 -5.03 -4.04 -5.56
CA VAL A 210 -4.79 -4.88 -4.39
C VAL A 210 -4.09 -6.16 -4.80
N THR A 211 -2.89 -6.34 -4.24
CA THR A 211 -2.20 -7.63 -4.27
C THR A 211 -2.67 -8.47 -3.10
N VAL A 212 -2.86 -9.76 -3.31
CA VAL A 212 -3.30 -10.69 -2.26
C VAL A 212 -2.49 -11.96 -2.26
N ASP A 213 -2.29 -12.54 -1.09
CA ASP A 213 -1.63 -13.85 -1.00
C ASP A 213 -2.54 -14.99 -1.51
N LYS A 214 -3.87 -14.79 -1.47
CA LYS A 214 -4.85 -15.77 -1.94
C LYS A 214 -6.11 -15.13 -2.51
N ILE A 215 -6.55 -15.58 -3.68
CA ILE A 215 -7.92 -15.31 -4.14
C ILE A 215 -8.87 -16.35 -3.54
N VAL A 216 -9.99 -15.90 -2.98
CA VAL A 216 -10.96 -16.75 -2.29
C VAL A 216 -12.36 -16.64 -2.92
N ASP A 217 -13.17 -17.68 -2.73
CA ASP A 217 -14.56 -17.64 -3.19
C ASP A 217 -15.40 -16.64 -2.38
N GLN A 218 -16.49 -16.16 -2.99
CA GLN A 218 -17.42 -15.26 -2.31
C GLN A 218 -18.04 -15.86 -1.04
N SER A 219 -18.18 -17.18 -0.95
CA SER A 219 -18.65 -17.86 0.28
C SER A 219 -17.69 -17.63 1.45
N TYR A 220 -16.39 -17.64 1.18
CA TYR A 220 -15.36 -17.33 2.16
C TYR A 220 -15.43 -15.87 2.59
N VAL A 221 -15.58 -14.94 1.64
CA VAL A 221 -15.79 -13.51 1.96
C VAL A 221 -17.03 -13.31 2.83
N ARG A 222 -18.15 -13.97 2.51
CA ARG A 222 -19.38 -13.89 3.31
C ARG A 222 -19.18 -14.43 4.73
N ALA A 223 -18.47 -15.54 4.89
CA ALA A 223 -18.15 -16.09 6.20
C ALA A 223 -17.28 -15.13 7.04
N HIS A 224 -16.46 -14.31 6.38
CA HIS A 224 -15.54 -13.35 7.00
C HIS A 224 -15.95 -11.88 6.72
N ALA A 225 -17.24 -11.59 6.54
CA ALA A 225 -17.71 -10.27 6.10
C ALA A 225 -17.28 -9.12 7.06
N HIS A 226 -17.15 -9.42 8.35
CA HIS A 226 -16.65 -8.49 9.37
C HIS A 226 -15.18 -8.06 9.16
N MET A 227 -14.43 -8.80 8.33
CA MET A 227 -13.05 -8.53 7.95
C MET A 227 -12.92 -7.88 6.56
N THR A 228 -14.02 -7.72 5.81
CA THR A 228 -14.01 -6.98 4.55
C THR A 228 -13.81 -5.51 4.83
N ARG A 229 -12.66 -4.95 4.42
CA ARG A 229 -12.31 -3.54 4.68
C ARG A 229 -12.36 -2.69 3.43
N ILE A 230 -11.98 -3.22 2.28
CA ILE A 230 -12.13 -2.52 1.00
C ILE A 230 -13.25 -3.22 0.22
N PRO A 231 -14.36 -2.51 -0.07
CA PRO A 231 -15.44 -3.06 -0.87
C PRO A 231 -15.04 -3.14 -2.34
N ALA A 232 -15.64 -4.07 -3.08
CA ALA A 232 -15.43 -4.23 -4.52
C ALA A 232 -15.52 -2.90 -5.29
N SER A 233 -16.43 -2.00 -4.95
CA SER A 233 -16.59 -0.71 -5.64
C SER A 233 -15.33 0.17 -5.65
N ALA A 234 -14.45 0.03 -4.66
CA ALA A 234 -13.21 0.79 -4.54
C ALA A 234 -12.01 0.07 -5.20
N VAL A 235 -12.15 -1.19 -5.62
CA VAL A 235 -11.07 -1.98 -6.24
C VAL A 235 -11.17 -1.97 -7.76
N ARG A 236 -10.04 -1.71 -8.42
CA ARG A 236 -9.88 -1.79 -9.88
C ARG A 236 -9.18 -3.04 -10.36
N ALA A 237 -8.22 -3.54 -9.59
CA ALA A 237 -7.47 -4.73 -9.91
C ALA A 237 -7.22 -5.58 -8.66
N VAL A 238 -7.46 -6.88 -8.78
CA VAL A 238 -7.07 -7.91 -7.81
C VAL A 238 -5.95 -8.72 -8.43
N VAL A 239 -4.84 -8.87 -7.71
CA VAL A 239 -3.66 -9.60 -8.20
C VAL A 239 -3.30 -10.66 -7.17
N GLU A 240 -3.33 -11.93 -7.55
CA GLU A 240 -2.78 -12.99 -6.70
C GLU A 240 -1.25 -12.93 -6.77
N ALA A 241 -0.63 -12.49 -5.68
CA ALA A 241 0.80 -12.38 -5.51
C ALA A 241 1.18 -13.02 -4.17
N PRO A 242 1.26 -14.35 -4.09
CA PRO A 242 1.68 -15.06 -2.88
C PRO A 242 3.02 -14.52 -2.39
N PHE A 243 3.16 -14.34 -1.08
CA PHE A 243 4.34 -13.71 -0.49
C PHE A 243 4.55 -12.24 -0.92
N GLY A 244 3.45 -11.56 -1.27
CA GLY A 244 3.49 -10.24 -1.89
C GLY A 244 3.85 -9.10 -0.93
N ALA A 245 3.76 -9.33 0.38
CA ALA A 245 4.20 -8.37 1.39
C ALA A 245 5.71 -8.38 1.61
N HIS A 246 6.43 -9.41 1.17
CA HIS A 246 7.87 -9.53 1.41
C HIS A 246 8.63 -8.31 0.84
N PRO A 247 9.50 -7.66 1.63
CA PRO A 247 10.12 -8.18 2.86
C PRO A 247 9.38 -7.90 4.17
N GLY A 248 8.22 -7.27 4.12
CA GLY A 248 7.27 -7.26 5.25
C GLY A 248 6.67 -8.65 5.50
N GLY A 249 5.94 -8.76 6.60
CA GLY A 249 5.20 -9.96 6.97
C GLY A 249 3.73 -9.89 6.58
N LEU A 250 3.05 -11.03 6.71
CA LEU A 250 1.61 -11.17 6.60
C LEU A 250 1.12 -12.06 7.74
N LEU A 251 0.24 -11.52 8.58
CA LEU A 251 -0.38 -12.23 9.69
C LEU A 251 -1.89 -12.30 9.43
N PRO A 252 -2.38 -13.33 8.72
CA PRO A 252 -3.77 -13.48 8.33
C PRO A 252 -4.64 -13.97 9.51
N THR A 253 -4.48 -13.40 10.70
CA THR A 253 -5.21 -13.77 11.92
C THR A 253 -6.72 -13.68 11.66
N GLY A 254 -7.44 -14.78 11.91
CA GLY A 254 -8.88 -14.89 11.63
C GLY A 254 -9.25 -15.30 10.21
N LEU A 255 -8.28 -15.56 9.33
CA LEU A 255 -8.49 -16.00 7.94
C LEU A 255 -7.79 -17.35 7.70
N GLU A 256 -8.52 -18.44 7.94
CA GLU A 256 -8.00 -19.79 7.80
C GLU A 256 -7.61 -20.15 6.37
N GLY A 257 -6.56 -20.97 6.20
CA GLY A 257 -6.12 -21.45 4.90
C GLY A 257 -5.32 -20.44 4.06
N ILE A 258 -4.91 -19.33 4.67
CA ILE A 258 -3.93 -18.37 4.12
C ILE A 258 -2.61 -18.55 4.87
N THR A 259 -1.49 -18.59 4.14
CA THR A 259 -0.18 -18.84 4.76
C THR A 259 0.37 -17.58 5.41
N ALA A 260 0.64 -17.64 6.71
CA ALA A 260 1.31 -16.57 7.44
C ALA A 260 2.83 -16.59 7.20
N TYR A 261 3.47 -15.41 7.27
CA TYR A 261 4.92 -15.28 7.25
C TYR A 261 5.38 -14.01 7.97
N GLY A 262 6.46 -14.12 8.73
CA GLY A 262 7.05 -13.00 9.48
C GLY A 262 7.90 -12.08 8.60
N GLU A 263 8.31 -10.95 9.16
CA GLU A 263 9.18 -9.98 8.48
C GLU A 263 10.58 -10.54 8.19
N ASP A 264 11.11 -10.21 7.01
CA ASP A 264 12.47 -10.54 6.60
C ASP A 264 13.44 -9.41 6.92
N TYR A 265 13.75 -9.31 8.22
CA TYR A 265 14.70 -8.36 8.78
C TYR A 265 16.09 -8.37 8.12
N GLU A 266 16.55 -9.52 7.62
CA GLU A 266 17.82 -9.61 6.88
C GLU A 266 17.71 -8.86 5.55
N PHE A 267 16.58 -9.01 4.85
CA PHE A 267 16.33 -8.30 3.61
C PHE A 267 16.15 -6.79 3.82
N TRP A 268 15.55 -6.36 4.94
CA TRP A 268 15.50 -4.94 5.32
C TRP A 268 16.90 -4.39 5.55
N ALA A 269 17.76 -5.14 6.26
CA ALA A 269 19.15 -4.78 6.47
C ALA A 269 19.93 -4.71 5.16
N ASP A 270 19.66 -5.61 4.20
CA ASP A 270 20.26 -5.57 2.87
C ASP A 270 19.89 -4.30 2.10
N ILE A 271 18.61 -3.90 2.10
CA ILE A 271 18.15 -2.64 1.47
C ILE A 271 18.80 -1.44 2.15
N LYS A 272 18.79 -1.40 3.50
CA LYS A 272 19.42 -0.35 4.29
C LYS A 272 20.91 -0.23 3.96
N LYS A 273 21.63 -1.34 3.85
CA LYS A 273 23.05 -1.35 3.48
C LYS A 273 23.24 -0.79 2.07
N ALA A 274 22.44 -1.25 1.10
CA ALA A 274 22.50 -0.77 -0.28
C ALA A 274 22.18 0.73 -0.39
N SER A 275 21.28 1.24 0.45
CA SER A 275 20.87 2.66 0.44
C SER A 275 22.00 3.66 0.70
N ARG A 276 23.11 3.22 1.28
CA ARG A 276 24.26 4.07 1.61
C ARG A 276 25.07 4.50 0.38
N ASP A 277 25.01 3.75 -0.71
CA ASP A 277 25.78 4.00 -1.92
C ASP A 277 24.89 3.82 -3.19
N PRO A 278 24.85 4.80 -4.10
CA PRO A 278 24.02 4.71 -5.31
C PRO A 278 24.29 3.47 -6.17
N SER A 279 25.57 3.11 -6.38
CA SER A 279 25.95 1.95 -7.20
C SER A 279 25.56 0.62 -6.54
N ALA A 280 25.68 0.54 -5.21
CA ALA A 280 25.19 -0.58 -4.44
C ALA A 280 23.66 -0.72 -4.53
N MET A 281 22.91 0.39 -4.49
CA MET A 281 21.46 0.37 -4.66
C MET A 281 21.06 -0.05 -6.09
N ASP A 282 21.75 0.44 -7.13
CA ASP A 282 21.52 -0.01 -8.50
C ASP A 282 21.77 -1.52 -8.66
N THR A 283 22.83 -2.03 -8.06
CA THR A 283 23.15 -3.47 -8.04
C THR A 283 22.08 -4.27 -7.31
N TRP A 284 21.59 -3.75 -6.19
CA TRP A 284 20.52 -4.37 -5.41
C TRP A 284 19.21 -4.43 -6.21
N ILE A 285 18.80 -3.31 -6.83
CA ILE A 285 17.59 -3.23 -7.68
C ILE A 285 17.71 -4.17 -8.87
N ARG A 286 18.85 -4.19 -9.57
CA ARG A 286 19.07 -5.14 -10.67
C ARG A 286 18.90 -6.57 -10.19
N LYS A 287 19.56 -6.95 -9.09
CA LYS A 287 19.53 -8.31 -8.55
C LYS A 287 18.12 -8.75 -8.13
N TRP A 288 17.41 -7.92 -7.37
CA TRP A 288 16.18 -8.36 -6.70
C TRP A 288 14.89 -7.95 -7.41
N VAL A 289 14.94 -6.92 -8.25
CA VAL A 289 13.74 -6.36 -8.89
C VAL A 289 13.74 -6.66 -10.38
N LEU A 290 14.83 -6.32 -11.08
CA LEU A 290 14.86 -6.37 -12.56
C LEU A 290 15.20 -7.76 -13.12
N GLU A 291 16.26 -8.41 -12.62
CA GLU A 291 16.68 -9.75 -13.08
C GLU A 291 15.58 -10.82 -12.95
N PRO A 292 14.78 -10.87 -11.86
CA PRO A 292 13.68 -11.83 -11.80
C PRO A 292 12.60 -11.55 -12.85
N GLY A 293 12.39 -10.30 -13.26
CA GLY A 293 11.40 -9.92 -14.27
C GLY A 293 9.94 -10.00 -13.83
N THR A 294 9.59 -10.88 -12.87
CA THR A 294 8.24 -11.00 -12.29
C THR A 294 8.27 -11.23 -10.78
N HIS A 295 7.10 -11.15 -10.13
CA HIS A 295 6.97 -11.47 -8.71
C HIS A 295 7.20 -12.96 -8.42
N GLU A 296 6.71 -13.86 -9.28
CA GLU A 296 6.87 -15.31 -9.13
C GLU A 296 8.36 -15.70 -9.21
N ALA A 297 9.09 -15.10 -10.15
CA ALA A 297 10.52 -15.31 -10.28
C ALA A 297 11.30 -14.72 -9.10
N TYR A 298 10.84 -13.60 -8.53
CA TYR A 298 11.40 -13.02 -7.31
C TYR A 298 11.24 -13.97 -6.13
N VAL A 299 10.03 -14.49 -5.90
CA VAL A 299 9.75 -15.48 -4.84
C VAL A 299 10.56 -16.74 -5.05
N LYS A 300 10.67 -17.24 -6.30
CA LYS A 300 11.54 -18.38 -6.64
C LYS A 300 13.01 -18.11 -6.30
N LYS A 301 13.50 -16.90 -6.55
CA LYS A 301 14.89 -16.48 -6.25
C LYS A 301 15.16 -16.36 -4.75
N LEU A 302 14.17 -15.98 -3.94
CA LEU A 302 14.31 -15.97 -2.47
C LEU A 302 14.57 -17.38 -1.91
N GLY A 303 13.99 -18.39 -2.54
CA GLY A 303 14.24 -19.80 -2.24
C GLY A 303 13.40 -20.35 -1.09
N HIS A 304 13.21 -21.67 -1.12
CA HIS A 304 12.33 -22.38 -0.19
C HIS A 304 12.80 -22.29 1.28
N GLU A 305 14.10 -22.29 1.54
CA GLU A 305 14.65 -22.22 2.90
C GLU A 305 14.29 -20.91 3.61
N ARG A 306 14.43 -19.78 2.91
CA ARG A 306 14.07 -18.46 3.43
C ARG A 306 12.56 -18.38 3.71
N PHE A 307 11.74 -18.90 2.79
CA PHE A 307 10.30 -18.97 2.99
C PHE A 307 9.91 -19.79 4.23
N THR A 308 10.43 -21.01 4.37
CA THR A 308 10.16 -21.89 5.52
C THR A 308 10.57 -21.24 6.85
N ARG A 309 11.71 -20.54 6.87
CA ARG A 309 12.15 -19.79 8.05
C ARG A 309 11.20 -18.65 8.40
N LEU A 310 10.70 -17.90 7.41
CA LEU A 310 9.79 -16.78 7.65
C LEU A 310 8.40 -17.25 8.08
N ARG A 311 7.93 -18.40 7.58
CA ARG A 311 6.71 -19.05 8.12
C ARG A 311 6.83 -19.36 9.60
N ARG A 312 7.94 -19.98 10.03
CA ARG A 312 8.18 -20.28 11.46
C ARG A 312 8.26 -19.05 12.37
N ARG A 313 8.49 -17.85 11.81
CA ARG A 313 8.47 -16.60 12.59
C ARG A 313 7.07 -16.04 12.78
N ALA A 314 6.07 -16.54 12.05
CA ALA A 314 4.68 -16.14 12.15
C ALA A 314 3.83 -17.10 13.01
N ASP A 315 4.37 -18.28 13.33
CA ASP A 315 3.82 -19.21 14.32
C ASP A 315 4.13 -18.72 15.75
#